data_AF-A0A142VZP8-F1
#
_entry.id   AF-A0A142VZP8-F1
#
_cell.length_a   1.000
_cell.length_b   1.000
_cell.length_c   1.000
_cell.angle_alpha   90.00
_cell.angle_beta   90.00
_cell.angle_gamma   90.00
#
_symmetry.space_group_name_H-M   'P 1'
#
loop_
_entity.id
_entity.type
_entity.pdbx_description
1 polymer ?
#
loop_
_entity_poly.entity_id
_entity_poly.type
_entity_poly.pdbx_seq_one_letter_code
_entity_poly.pdbx_strand_id
1 'polypeptide(L)'
;MMLLFGAAALRWGAAPEQICVAILGFVTLADPVYHLLAGHGAIYGSVDIGHLTFDLMMAAGFIAVALWANRIYPLWLAAFQLVSVIGHFSRELTTSFPKLAYGLMVYAPFYIILPILGFGIWRHARRQRRHGPYPSWRSSSPPSPPSALPRPPAN
;
A
#
# COMPACT_ATOMS: atom_id res chain seq x y z
N MET A 1 17.33 3.79 0.16
CA MET A 1 16.07 4.07 0.90
C MET A 1 15.27 2.80 1.23
N MET A 2 15.00 1.90 0.29
CA MET A 2 14.18 0.70 0.54
C MET A 2 14.73 -0.22 1.64
N LEU A 3 16.05 -0.39 1.71
CA LEU A 3 16.69 -1.18 2.78
C LEU A 3 16.42 -0.59 4.18
N LEU A 4 16.29 0.74 4.31
CA LEU A 4 15.97 1.38 5.58
C LEU A 4 14.52 1.11 5.98
N PHE A 5 13.58 1.20 5.02
CA PHE A 5 12.18 0.84 5.26
C PHE A 5 12.02 -0.65 5.56
N GLY A 6 12.78 -1.52 4.88
CA GLY A 6 12.87 -2.96 5.15
C GLY A 6 13.35 -3.25 6.56
N ALA A 7 14.51 -2.70 6.95
CA ALA A 7 15.04 -2.85 8.30
C ALA A 7 14.10 -2.29 9.36
N ALA A 8 13.46 -1.14 9.09
CA ALA A 8 12.49 -0.55 10.01
C ALA A 8 11.22 -1.40 10.16
N ALA A 9 10.70 -1.96 9.07
CA ALA A 9 9.53 -2.84 9.10
C ALA A 9 9.83 -4.19 9.76
N LEU A 10 11.04 -4.74 9.58
CA LEU A 10 11.46 -5.97 10.26
C LEU A 10 11.65 -5.75 11.77
N ARG A 11 12.17 -4.58 12.17
CA ARG A 11 12.47 -4.29 13.58
C ARG A 11 11.29 -3.73 14.37
N TRP A 12 10.37 -3.01 13.72
CA TRP A 12 9.28 -2.29 14.38
C TRP A 12 7.91 -2.43 13.71
N GLY A 13 7.85 -3.06 12.54
CA GLY A 13 6.60 -3.32 11.82
C GLY A 13 5.97 -4.64 12.24
N ALA A 14 4.66 -4.78 12.01
CA ALA A 14 3.95 -6.05 12.04
C ALA A 14 3.71 -6.54 10.60
N ALA A 15 3.02 -7.68 10.44
CA ALA A 15 2.75 -8.30 9.14
C ALA A 15 2.23 -7.31 8.06
N PRO A 16 1.28 -6.38 8.34
CA PRO A 16 0.84 -5.40 7.34
C PRO A 16 1.95 -4.46 6.84
N GLU A 17 2.81 -3.97 7.74
CA GLU A 17 3.94 -3.11 7.38
C GLU A 17 4.96 -3.86 6.52
N GLN A 18 5.25 -5.11 6.89
CA GLN A 18 6.21 -5.97 6.19
C GLN A 18 5.71 -6.29 4.77
N ILE A 19 4.42 -6.58 4.60
CA ILE A 19 3.82 -6.82 3.29
C ILE A 19 3.88 -5.56 2.41
N CYS A 20 3.52 -4.38 2.93
CA CYS A 20 3.59 -3.14 2.17
C CYS A 20 5.03 -2.82 1.71
N VAL A 21 6.02 -3.03 2.60
CA VAL A 21 7.44 -2.85 2.23
C VAL A 21 7.90 -3.90 1.23
N ALA A 22 7.44 -5.15 1.35
CA ALA A 22 7.77 -6.20 0.39
C ALA A 22 7.22 -5.90 -1.01
N ILE A 23 5.98 -5.40 -1.11
CA ILE A 23 5.37 -4.95 -2.37
C ILE A 23 6.22 -3.83 -3.01
N LEU A 24 6.55 -2.79 -2.24
CA LEU A 24 7.39 -1.69 -2.72
C LEU A 24 8.79 -2.16 -3.14
N GLY A 25 9.41 -3.04 -2.34
CA GLY A 25 10.71 -3.60 -2.62
C GLY A 25 10.71 -4.44 -3.89
N PHE A 26 9.69 -5.28 -4.09
CA PHE A 26 9.52 -6.08 -5.29
C PHE A 26 9.46 -5.21 -6.54
N VAL A 27 8.59 -4.19 -6.57
CA VAL A 27 8.45 -3.32 -7.74
C VAL A 27 9.72 -2.50 -8.00
N THR A 28 10.35 -1.98 -6.94
CA THR A 28 11.62 -1.23 -7.07
C THR A 28 12.75 -2.08 -7.67
N LEU A 29 12.76 -3.39 -7.41
CA LEU A 29 13.75 -4.32 -7.95
C LEU A 29 13.37 -4.87 -9.33
N ALA A 30 12.07 -5.07 -9.57
CA ALA A 30 11.56 -5.60 -10.84
C ALA A 30 11.68 -4.58 -11.98
N ASP A 31 11.56 -3.28 -11.67
CA ASP A 31 11.61 -2.21 -12.66
C ASP A 31 12.94 -2.14 -13.45
N PRO A 32 14.14 -2.11 -12.82
CA PRO A 32 15.41 -2.18 -13.54
C PRO A 32 15.60 -3.48 -14.34
N VAL A 33 15.10 -4.60 -13.82
CA VAL A 33 15.17 -5.91 -14.49
C VAL A 33 14.29 -5.91 -15.74
N TYR A 34 13.09 -5.34 -15.65
CA TYR A 34 12.20 -5.15 -16.78
C TYR A 34 12.85 -4.27 -17.85
N HIS A 35 13.46 -3.14 -17.46
CA HIS A 35 14.19 -2.26 -18.37
C HIS A 35 15.40 -2.94 -19.04
N LEU A 36 16.08 -3.83 -18.33
CA LEU A 36 17.20 -4.61 -18.86
C LEU A 36 16.74 -5.67 -19.87
N LEU A 37 15.63 -6.35 -19.59
CA LEU A 37 15.09 -7.42 -20.43
C LEU A 37 14.32 -6.90 -21.66
N ALA A 38 13.58 -5.80 -21.52
CA ALA A 38 12.75 -5.24 -22.60
C ALA A 38 13.58 -4.46 -23.66
N GLY A 39 14.85 -4.18 -23.38
CA GLY A 39 15.73 -3.40 -24.24
C GLY A 39 15.35 -1.91 -24.27
N HIS A 40 16.35 -1.03 -24.38
CA HIS A 40 16.17 0.43 -24.29
C HIS A 40 15.27 1.06 -25.38
N GLY A 41 14.81 0.29 -26.37
CA GLY A 41 14.02 0.77 -27.52
C GLY A 41 12.50 0.61 -27.42
N ALA A 42 11.95 -0.22 -26.53
CA ALA A 42 10.53 -0.58 -26.55
C ALA A 42 9.60 0.38 -25.77
N ILE A 43 10.14 1.36 -25.03
CA ILE A 43 9.41 2.01 -23.92
C ILE A 43 8.95 3.45 -24.27
N TYR A 44 9.54 4.08 -25.27
CA TYR A 44 9.23 5.49 -25.61
C TYR A 44 8.09 5.68 -26.63
N GLY A 45 7.59 4.61 -27.27
CA GLY A 45 6.66 4.70 -28.40
C GLY A 45 5.17 4.43 -28.11
N SER A 46 4.85 3.68 -27.06
CA SER A 46 3.47 3.26 -26.74
C SER A 46 3.22 3.27 -25.23
N VAL A 47 2.03 2.89 -24.78
CA VAL A 47 1.70 2.72 -23.36
C VAL A 47 2.83 1.95 -22.68
N ASP A 48 3.34 2.48 -21.56
CA ASP A 48 4.27 1.74 -20.71
C ASP A 48 3.48 0.70 -19.91
N ILE A 49 3.07 -0.35 -20.64
CA ILE A 49 2.24 -1.45 -20.13
C ILE A 49 2.95 -2.12 -18.94
N GLY A 50 4.29 -2.13 -18.93
CA GLY A 50 5.09 -2.59 -17.81
C GLY A 50 4.80 -1.81 -16.54
N HIS A 51 4.95 -0.48 -16.60
CA HIS A 51 4.67 0.39 -15.45
C HIS A 51 3.20 0.32 -15.00
N LEU A 52 2.24 0.30 -15.94
CA LEU A 52 0.82 0.13 -15.58
C LEU A 52 0.58 -1.20 -14.84
N THR A 53 1.23 -2.29 -15.27
CA THR A 53 1.08 -3.60 -14.64
C THR A 53 1.63 -3.58 -13.21
N PHE A 54 2.81 -2.99 -13.00
CA PHE A 54 3.37 -2.81 -11.66
C PHE A 54 2.46 -1.96 -10.78
N ASP A 55 1.90 -0.88 -11.31
CA ASP A 55 1.00 0.00 -10.57
C ASP A 55 -0.29 -0.72 -10.15
N LEU A 56 -0.87 -1.54 -11.03
CA LEU A 56 -2.04 -2.36 -10.73
C LEU A 56 -1.74 -3.42 -9.66
N MET A 57 -0.58 -4.09 -9.76
CA MET A 57 -0.15 -5.05 -8.74
C MET A 57 0.02 -4.39 -7.37
N MET A 58 0.64 -3.21 -7.32
CA MET A 58 0.76 -2.44 -6.09
C MET A 58 -0.60 -2.01 -5.54
N ALA A 59 -1.49 -1.52 -6.40
CA ALA A 59 -2.82 -1.09 -6.00
C ALA A 59 -3.59 -2.26 -5.39
N ALA A 60 -3.61 -3.41 -6.06
CA ALA A 60 -4.27 -4.61 -5.56
C ALA A 60 -3.69 -5.08 -4.22
N GLY A 61 -2.36 -5.09 -4.08
CA GLY A 61 -1.68 -5.44 -2.84
C GLY A 61 -2.02 -4.51 -1.69
N PHE A 62 -1.98 -3.19 -1.90
CA PHE A 62 -2.35 -2.22 -0.86
C PHE A 62 -3.82 -2.26 -0.51
N ILE A 63 -4.72 -2.48 -1.48
CA ILE A 63 -6.15 -2.67 -1.23
C ILE A 63 -6.37 -3.91 -0.36
N ALA A 64 -5.76 -5.04 -0.69
CA ALA A 64 -5.88 -6.26 0.10
C ALA A 64 -5.41 -6.05 1.55
N VAL A 65 -4.27 -5.37 1.74
CA VAL A 65 -3.78 -5.02 3.08
C VAL A 65 -4.73 -4.04 3.77
N ALA A 66 -5.28 -3.05 3.08
CA ALA A 66 -6.21 -2.08 3.65
C ALA A 66 -7.51 -2.70 4.15
N LEU A 67 -8.02 -3.70 3.43
CA LEU A 67 -9.25 -4.42 3.80
C LEU A 67 -9.07 -5.23 5.08
N TRP A 68 -7.91 -5.86 5.27
CA TRP A 68 -7.71 -6.78 6.40
C TRP A 68 -6.93 -6.18 7.57
N ALA A 69 -6.10 -5.17 7.34
CA ALA A 69 -5.29 -4.57 8.41
C ALA A 69 -6.15 -3.74 9.36
N ASN A 70 -5.84 -3.82 10.66
CA ASN A 70 -6.47 -2.98 11.69
C ASN A 70 -5.88 -1.55 11.71
N ARG A 71 -5.72 -0.94 10.53
CA ARG A 71 -5.06 0.35 10.31
C ARG A 71 -5.68 1.09 9.14
N ILE A 72 -5.67 2.42 9.25
CA ILE A 72 -6.22 3.29 8.20
C ILE A 72 -5.19 3.67 7.13
N TYR A 73 -3.89 3.74 7.46
CA TYR A 73 -2.88 4.22 6.51
C TYR A 73 -2.74 3.36 5.24
N PRO A 74 -2.94 2.02 5.24
CA PRO A 74 -2.86 1.25 3.99
C PRO A 74 -3.91 1.68 2.96
N LEU A 75 -5.06 2.23 3.41
CA LEU A 75 -6.06 2.82 2.52
C LEU A 75 -5.51 4.04 1.77
N TRP A 76 -4.67 4.85 2.43
CA TRP A 76 -4.02 5.99 1.80
C TRP A 76 -3.03 5.51 0.74
N LEU A 77 -2.26 4.45 1.03
CA LEU A 77 -1.33 3.87 0.05
C LEU A 77 -2.08 3.39 -1.19
N ALA A 78 -3.19 2.66 -1.00
CA ALA A 78 -4.06 2.22 -2.08
C ALA A 78 -4.62 3.38 -2.91
N ALA A 79 -5.10 4.45 -2.24
CA ALA A 79 -5.65 5.62 -2.93
C ALA A 79 -4.61 6.33 -3.81
N PHE A 80 -3.40 6.58 -3.29
CA PHE A 80 -2.33 7.19 -4.09
C PHE A 80 -1.91 6.28 -5.24
N GLN A 81 -1.83 4.97 -5.01
CA GLN A 81 -1.48 4.04 -6.06
C GLN A 81 -2.52 4.00 -7.19
N LEU A 82 -3.81 4.13 -6.86
CA LEU A 82 -4.88 4.21 -7.86
C LEU A 82 -4.81 5.51 -8.69
N VAL A 83 -4.30 6.61 -8.11
CA VAL A 83 -4.03 7.85 -8.88
C VAL A 83 -2.97 7.61 -9.97
N SER A 84 -1.93 6.83 -9.67
CA SER A 84 -0.91 6.45 -10.67
C SER A 84 -1.51 5.63 -11.81
N VAL A 85 -2.32 4.62 -11.47
CA VAL A 85 -3.06 3.81 -12.44
C VAL A 85 -3.90 4.70 -13.36
N ILE A 86 -4.68 5.63 -12.80
CA ILE A 86 -5.50 6.58 -13.58
C ILE A 86 -4.62 7.50 -14.45
N GLY A 87 -3.45 7.91 -13.96
CA GLY A 87 -2.48 8.71 -14.71
C GLY A 87 -1.97 8.01 -15.98
N HIS A 88 -1.83 6.68 -15.95
CA HIS A 88 -1.48 5.90 -17.13
C HIS A 88 -2.62 5.88 -18.18
N PHE A 89 -3.88 5.76 -17.75
CA PHE A 89 -5.04 5.80 -18.66
C PHE A 89 -5.29 7.20 -19.26
N SER A 90 -5.00 8.27 -18.52
CA SER A 90 -5.24 9.64 -19.02
C SER A 90 -4.37 10.02 -20.21
N ARG A 91 -3.16 9.45 -20.33
CA ARG A 91 -2.29 9.61 -21.50
C ARG A 91 -2.87 8.95 -22.76
N GLU A 92 -3.66 7.90 -22.59
CA GLU A 92 -4.26 7.15 -23.71
C GLU A 92 -5.50 7.86 -24.27
N LEU A 93 -6.26 8.53 -23.41
CA LEU A 93 -7.50 9.22 -23.76
C LEU A 93 -7.28 10.53 -24.51
N THR A 94 -6.12 11.18 -24.38
CA THR A 94 -5.82 12.42 -25.10
C THR A 94 -4.33 12.66 -25.33
N THR A 95 -3.99 12.99 -26.57
CA THR A 95 -2.63 13.38 -26.98
C THR A 95 -2.23 14.76 -26.45
N SER A 96 -3.18 15.55 -25.93
CA SER A 96 -2.95 16.90 -25.39
C SER A 96 -2.88 16.93 -23.86
N PHE A 97 -2.67 15.80 -23.18
CA PHE A 97 -2.52 15.81 -21.73
C PHE A 97 -1.22 16.52 -21.32
N PRO A 98 -1.27 17.52 -20.41
CA PRO A 98 -0.06 18.23 -19.99
C PRO A 98 0.99 17.26 -19.41
N LYS A 99 2.19 17.27 -19.98
CA LYS A 99 3.30 16.39 -19.56
C LYS A 99 3.61 16.47 -18.06
N LEU A 100 3.48 17.67 -17.50
CA LEU A 100 3.69 17.91 -16.07
C LEU A 100 2.60 17.26 -15.21
N ALA A 101 1.34 17.33 -15.62
CA ALA A 101 0.24 16.67 -14.92
C ALA A 101 0.41 15.14 -14.97
N TYR A 102 0.80 14.59 -16.13
CA TYR A 102 1.09 13.17 -16.27
C TYR A 102 2.24 12.73 -15.34
N GLY A 103 3.36 13.45 -15.38
CA GLY A 103 4.51 13.16 -14.52
C GLY A 103 4.15 13.23 -13.03
N LEU A 104 3.34 14.20 -12.63
CA LEU A 104 2.85 14.27 -11.25
C LEU A 104 1.95 13.09 -10.90
N MET A 105 1.01 12.70 -11.76
CA MET A 105 0.10 11.59 -11.47
C MET A 105 0.82 10.25 -11.40
N VAL A 106 1.87 10.04 -12.20
CA VAL A 106 2.61 8.77 -12.22
C VAL A 106 3.70 8.72 -11.15
N TYR A 107 4.52 9.77 -11.00
CA TYR A 107 5.67 9.73 -10.10
C TYR A 107 5.37 10.21 -8.68
N ALA A 108 4.48 11.20 -8.50
CA ALA A 108 4.23 11.77 -7.17
C ALA A 108 3.64 10.75 -6.18
N PRO A 109 2.71 9.84 -6.56
CA PRO A 109 2.21 8.82 -5.65
C PRO A 109 3.30 8.02 -4.96
N PHE A 110 4.32 7.56 -5.69
CA PHE A 110 5.42 6.79 -5.12
C PHE A 110 6.14 7.58 -4.01
N TYR A 111 6.48 8.84 -4.26
CA TYR A 111 7.15 9.69 -3.27
C TYR A 111 6.27 10.03 -2.07
N ILE A 112 4.95 10.07 -2.23
CA ILE A 112 3.98 10.32 -1.14
C ILE A 112 3.74 9.05 -0.30
N ILE A 113 3.74 7.88 -0.92
CA ILE A 113 3.55 6.57 -0.26
C ILE A 113 4.67 6.30 0.76
N LEU A 114 5.92 6.67 0.46
CA LEU A 114 7.08 6.46 1.34
C LEU A 114 6.93 7.12 2.74
N PRO A 115 6.68 8.45 2.86
CA PRO A 115 6.51 9.08 4.16
C PRO A 115 5.25 8.58 4.89
N ILE A 116 4.17 8.23 4.17
CA ILE A 116 2.96 7.66 4.79
C ILE A 116 3.29 6.30 5.41
N LEU A 117 4.01 5.44 4.70
CA LEU A 117 4.43 4.13 5.21
C LEU A 117 5.38 4.28 6.40
N GLY A 118 6.35 5.19 6.32
CA GLY A 118 7.26 5.49 7.43
C GLY A 118 6.53 5.97 8.68
N PHE A 119 5.57 6.87 8.50
CA PHE A 119 4.71 7.34 9.58
C PHE A 119 3.83 6.22 10.13
N GLY A 120 3.35 5.31 9.28
CA GLY A 120 2.62 4.10 9.67
C GLY A 120 3.42 3.19 10.59
N ILE A 121 4.67 2.89 10.23
CA ILE A 121 5.62 2.10 11.03
C ILE A 121 5.93 2.82 12.36
N TRP A 122 6.21 4.12 12.33
CA TRP A 122 6.50 4.89 13.54
C TRP A 122 5.31 4.93 14.50
N ARG A 123 4.10 5.21 13.99
CA ARG A 123 2.87 5.24 14.78
C ARG A 123 2.57 3.85 15.34
N HIS A 124 2.89 2.78 14.60
CA HIS A 124 2.81 1.43 15.12
C HIS A 124 3.72 1.22 16.33
N ALA A 125 5.01 1.50 16.16
CA ALA A 125 6.02 1.29 17.19
C ALA A 125 5.66 2.06 18.46
N ARG A 126 5.18 3.30 18.32
CA ARG A 126 4.71 4.12 19.43
C ARG A 126 3.48 3.53 20.12
N ARG A 127 2.53 2.97 19.36
CA ARG A 127 1.31 2.36 19.92
C ARG A 127 1.62 1.06 20.65
N GLN A 128 2.46 0.19 20.09
CA GLN A 128 2.88 -1.05 20.76
C GLN A 128 3.58 -0.75 22.09
N ARG A 129 4.47 0.25 22.13
CA ARG A 129 5.14 0.66 23.37
C ARG A 129 4.19 1.18 24.45
N ARG A 130 3.04 1.76 24.07
CA ARG A 130 2.08 2.35 25.01
C ARG A 130 1.00 1.38 25.48
N HIS A 131 0.52 0.51 24.60
CA HIS A 131 -0.65 -0.34 24.87
C HIS A 131 -0.36 -1.83 24.84
N GLY A 132 0.90 -2.22 24.56
CA GLY A 132 1.28 -3.62 24.40
C GLY A 132 0.88 -4.23 23.05
N PRO A 133 1.03 -5.56 22.91
CA PRO A 133 0.66 -6.29 21.70
C PRO A 133 -0.85 -6.19 21.42
N TYR A 134 -1.22 -5.92 20.17
CA TYR A 134 -2.60 -5.93 19.71
C TYR A 134 -2.69 -6.63 18.34
N PRO A 135 -3.85 -7.19 17.95
CA PRO A 135 -4.00 -7.89 16.68
C PRO A 135 -3.68 -7.01 15.48
N SER A 136 -2.81 -7.49 14.59
CA SER A 136 -2.43 -6.79 13.35
C SER A 136 -3.56 -6.79 12.31
N TRP A 137 -4.39 -7.82 12.33
CA TRP A 137 -5.48 -8.06 11.40
C TRP A 137 -6.83 -7.87 12.12
N ARG A 138 -7.85 -7.41 11.38
CA ARG A 138 -9.22 -7.33 11.89
C ARG A 138 -9.77 -8.75 12.06
N SER A 139 -10.28 -9.08 13.24
CA SER A 139 -11.10 -10.28 13.42
C SER A 139 -12.52 -10.00 12.96
N SER A 140 -13.09 -10.87 12.15
CA SER A 140 -14.39 -10.70 11.50
C SER A 140 -15.61 -10.75 12.44
N SER A 141 -15.42 -10.93 13.75
CA SER A 141 -16.51 -11.04 14.71
C SER A 141 -16.19 -10.29 16.00
N PRO A 142 -17.03 -9.33 16.42
CA PRO A 142 -17.10 -8.91 17.81
C PRO A 142 -17.47 -10.14 18.66
N PRO A 143 -16.93 -10.30 19.89
CA PRO A 143 -17.47 -11.27 20.83
C PRO A 143 -18.97 -11.04 20.99
N SER A 144 -19.77 -12.10 20.86
CA SER A 144 -21.19 -12.02 21.17
C SER A 144 -21.36 -11.46 22.59
N PRO A 145 -22.27 -10.50 22.82
CA PRO A 145 -22.57 -10.06 24.18
C PRO A 145 -22.87 -11.28 25.06
N PRO A 146 -22.37 -11.34 26.30
CA PRO A 146 -22.75 -12.39 27.23
C PRO A 146 -24.27 -12.47 27.25
N SER A 147 -24.83 -13.63 26.90
CA SER A 147 -26.26 -13.89 27.02
C SER A 147 -26.66 -13.52 28.44
N ALA A 148 -27.54 -12.53 28.59
CA ALA A 148 -28.01 -12.08 29.89
C ALA A 148 -28.42 -13.30 30.71
N LEU A 149 -27.83 -13.45 31.90
CA LEU A 149 -28.16 -14.55 32.80
C LEU A 149 -29.68 -14.56 33.04
N PRO A 150 -30.34 -15.74 33.05
CA PRO A 150 -31.76 -15.84 33.34
C PRO A 150 -32.09 -15.08 34.64
N ARG A 151 -33.04 -14.14 34.56
CA ARG A 151 -33.53 -13.46 35.77
C ARG A 151 -34.12 -14.52 36.71
N PRO A 152 -33.75 -14.55 38.00
CA PRO A 152 -34.36 -15.46 38.96
C PRO A 152 -35.86 -15.17 39.08
N PRO A 153 -36.69 -16.20 39.34
CA PRO A 153 -38.13 -16.03 39.47
C PRO A 153 -38.46 -15.04 40.59
N ALA A 154 -39.41 -14.15 40.33
CA ALA A 154 -39.96 -13.27 41.35
C ALA A 154 -40.75 -14.13 42.36
N ASN A 155 -40.38 -14.02 43.63
CA ASN A 155 -41.13 -14.60 44.75
C ASN A 155 -42.38 -13.78 45.05
#